data_AF-A0A2W5ZMS5-F1
#
_entry.id   AF-A0A2W5ZMS5-F1
#
_cell.length_a   1.000
_cell.length_b   1.000
_cell.length_c   1.000
_cell.angle_alpha   90.00
_cell.angle_beta   90.00
_cell.angle_gamma   90.00
#
_symmetry.space_group_name_H-M   'P 1'
#
loop_
_entity.id
_entity.type
_entity.pdbx_description
1 polymer ?
#
loop_
_entity_poly.entity_id
_entity_poly.type
_entity_poly.pdbx_seq_one_letter_code
_entity_poly.pdbx_strand_id
1 'polypeptide(L)' 'MRVRHALGAIIRDQSVDEWLQRPNKQFDGSTPLQVIERGETDRLWQMIWQLREGNSG' A
#
# COMPACT_ATOMS: atom_id res chain seq x y z
N MET A 1 -2.65 8.39 -14.73
CA MET A 1 -2.02 7.84 -13.51
C MET A 1 -2.86 8.22 -12.28
N ARG A 2 -3.92 7.46 -11.96
CA ARG A 2 -4.90 7.82 -10.89
C ARG A 2 -4.54 7.23 -9.51
N VAL A 3 -3.82 6.10 -9.50
CA VAL A 3 -3.39 5.37 -8.30
C VAL A 3 -2.46 6.21 -7.40
N ARG A 4 -1.54 6.97 -7.99
CA ARG A 4 -0.55 7.76 -7.24
C ARG A 4 -1.20 8.86 -6.37
N HIS A 5 -2.25 9.50 -6.88
CA HIS A 5 -3.00 10.53 -6.15
C HIS A 5 -3.80 9.97 -4.97
N ALA A 6 -4.36 8.76 -5.10
CA ALA A 6 -5.15 8.15 -4.04
C ALA A 6 -4.28 7.64 -2.88
N LEU A 7 -3.05 7.21 -3.16
CA LEU A 7 -2.07 6.83 -2.15
C LEU A 7 -1.53 8.04 -1.35
N GLY A 8 -1.26 9.17 -2.02
CA GLY A 8 -0.75 10.39 -1.36
C GLY A 8 -1.71 11.06 -0.38
N ALA A 9 -3.01 10.75 -0.43
CA ALA A 9 -4.00 11.28 0.51
C ALA A 9 -4.05 10.53 1.86
N ILE A 10 -3.49 9.32 1.93
CA ILE A 10 -3.56 8.44 3.11
C ILE A 10 -2.24 8.39 3.85
N ILE A 11 -1.13 8.60 3.15
CA ILE A 11 0.22 8.50 3.70
C ILE A 11 0.97 9.74 3.22
N ARG A 12 1.58 10.51 4.13
CA ARG A 12 2.47 11.64 3.76
C ARG A 12 3.47 11.13 2.72
N ASP A 13 3.61 11.81 1.58
CA ASP A 13 4.35 11.35 0.39
C ASP A 13 5.69 10.65 0.69
N GLN A 14 6.48 11.16 1.64
CA GLN A 14 7.76 10.56 2.05
C GLN A 14 7.62 9.19 2.74
N SER A 15 6.54 8.95 3.47
CA SER A 15 6.26 7.66 4.12
C SER A 15 5.67 6.62 3.16
N VAL A 16 5.15 7.04 1.99
CA VAL A 16 4.66 6.10 0.96
C VAL A 16 5.84 5.35 0.38
N ASP A 17 6.89 6.06 -0.03
CA ASP A 17 8.06 5.45 -0.66
C ASP A 17 8.77 4.47 0.29
N GLU A 18 8.91 4.83 1.58
CA GLU A 18 9.44 3.90 2.59
C GLU A 18 8.53 2.70 2.80
N TRP A 19 7.21 2.91 2.89
CA TRP A 19 6.26 1.82 3.06
C TRP A 19 6.26 0.87 1.85
N LEU A 20 6.34 1.42 0.63
CA LEU A 20 6.40 0.65 -0.61
C LEU A 20 7.64 -0.25 -0.72
N GLN A 21 8.76 0.18 -0.12
CA GLN A 21 10.01 -0.56 -0.10
C GLN A 21 10.15 -1.48 1.12
N ARG A 22 9.26 -1.37 2.10
CA ARG A 22 9.33 -2.17 3.32
C ARG A 22 8.73 -3.56 3.10
N PRO A 23 9.44 -4.65 3.47
CA PRO A 23 8.88 -5.99 3.41
C PRO A 23 7.68 -6.11 4.34
N ASN A 24 6.58 -6.67 3.85
CA ASN A 24 5.37 -6.88 4.64
C ASN A 24 5.01 -8.37 4.69
N LYS A 25 4.79 -8.89 5.90
CA LYS A 25 4.37 -10.29 6.10
C LYS A 25 3.02 -10.59 5.45
N GLN A 26 2.16 -9.59 5.26
CA GLN A 26 0.88 -9.73 4.55
C GLN A 26 1.06 -10.05 3.06
N PHE A 27 2.25 -9.83 2.50
CA PHE A 27 2.61 -10.09 1.11
C PHE A 27 3.67 -11.20 1.01
N ASP A 28 3.62 -12.18 1.90
CA ASP A 28 4.61 -13.28 1.99
C ASP A 28 6.05 -12.78 2.18
N GLY A 29 6.21 -11.62 2.83
CA GLY A 29 7.51 -10.96 3.00
C GLY A 29 7.96 -10.14 1.78
N SER A 30 7.16 -10.07 0.73
CA SER A 30 7.41 -9.18 -0.42
C SER A 30 7.14 -7.72 -0.04
N THR A 31 7.75 -6.81 -0.79
CA THR A 31 7.45 -5.39 -0.64
C THR A 31 6.16 -5.03 -1.39
N PRO A 32 5.38 -4.05 -0.92
CA PRO A 32 4.22 -3.55 -1.66
C PRO A 32 4.56 -3.17 -3.11
N LEU A 33 5.77 -2.66 -3.37
CA LEU A 33 6.24 -2.36 -4.73
C LEU A 33 6.31 -3.62 -5.61
N GLN A 34 6.86 -4.71 -5.10
CA GLN A 34 6.93 -5.98 -5.83
C GLN A 34 5.54 -6.57 -6.12
N VAL A 35 4.60 -6.38 -5.20
CA VAL A 35 3.19 -6.79 -5.38
C VAL A 35 2.54 -6.02 -6.52
N ILE A 36 2.81 -4.72 -6.63
CA ILE A 36 2.36 -3.89 -7.76
C ILE A 36 2.99 -4.36 -9.07
N GLU A 37 4.30 -4.62 -9.09
CA GLU A 37 5.03 -5.11 -10.27
C GLU A 37 4.52 -6.48 -10.76
N ARG A 38 4.07 -7.34 -9.85
CA ARG A 38 3.44 -8.63 -10.16
C ARG A 38 1.99 -8.52 -10.64
N GLY A 39 1.41 -7.32 -10.62
CA GLY A 39 0.01 -7.08 -10.98
C GLY A 39 -0.98 -7.41 -9.86
N GLU A 40 -0.52 -7.72 -8.64
CA GLU A 40 -1.35 -8.07 -7.48
C GLU A 40 -1.90 -6.81 -6.76
N THR A 41 -2.23 -5.77 -7.52
CA THR A 41 -2.59 -4.46 -6.97
C THR A 41 -3.89 -4.50 -6.15
N ASP A 42 -4.80 -5.44 -6.43
CA ASP A 42 -6.04 -5.65 -5.66
C ASP A 42 -5.76 -5.99 -4.19
N ARG A 43 -4.75 -6.81 -3.90
CA ARG A 43 -4.34 -7.15 -2.53
C ARG A 43 -3.84 -5.93 -1.78
N LEU A 44 -3.11 -5.06 -2.49
CA LEU A 44 -2.63 -3.79 -1.96
C LEU A 44 -3.80 -2.89 -1.54
N TRP A 45 -4.81 -2.78 -2.41
CA TRP A 45 -6.01 -1.98 -2.17
C TRP A 45 -6.81 -2.48 -0.99
N GLN A 46 -6.98 -3.80 -0.84
CA GLN A 46 -7.65 -4.36 0.33
C GLN A 46 -6.93 -4.01 1.63
N MET A 47 -5.60 -4.06 1.63
CA MET A 47 -4.81 -3.73 2.82
C MET A 47 -4.92 -2.24 3.17
N ILE A 48 -4.87 -1.35 2.17
CA ILE A 48 -5.06 0.10 2.36
C ILE A 48 -6.47 0.40 2.89
N TRP A 49 -7.49 -0.29 2.36
CA TRP A 49 -8.86 -0.14 2.80
C TRP A 49 -9.05 -0.61 4.26
N GLN A 50 -8.50 -1.76 4.62
CA GLN A 50 -8.48 -2.27 6.00
C GLN A 50 -7.79 -1.31 6.97
N LEU A 51 -6.65 -0.73 6.60
CA LEU A 51 -5.96 0.27 7.41
C LEU A 51 -6.78 1.55 7.59
N ARG A 52 -7.54 1.93 6.56
CA ARG A 52 -8.40 3.13 6.59
C ARG A 52 -9.64 2.92 7.45
N GLU A 53 -10.27 1.76 7.36
CA GLU A 53 -11.43 1.40 8.19
C GLU A 53 -11.03 1.12 9.65
N GLY A 54 -9.91 0.45 9.88
CA GLY A 54 -9.40 0.16 11.24
C GLY A 54 -8.95 1.39 12.02
N ASN A 55 -8.72 2.53 11.36
CA ASN A 55 -8.41 3.82 11.99
C ASN A 55 -9.66 4.73 12.12
N SER A 56 -10.85 4.21 11.81
CA SER A 56 -12.12 4.94 11.94
C SER A 56 -12.90 4.55 13.22
N GLY A 57 -12.23 3.98 14.22
CA GLY A 57 -12.78 3.66 15.54
C GLY A 57 -12.27 4.60 16.62
#